data_AF-A0A965AQK9-F1
#
_entry.id   AF-A0A965AQK9-F1
#
_cell.length_a   1.000
_cell.length_b   1.000
_cell.length_c   1.000
_cell.angle_alpha   90.00
_cell.angle_beta   90.00
_cell.angle_gamma   90.00
#
_symmetry.space_group_name_H-M   'P 1'
#
loop_
_entity.id
_entity.type
_entity.pdbx_description
1 polymer ?
#
loop_
_entity_poly.entity_id
_entity_poly.type
_entity_poly.pdbx_seq_one_letter_code
_entity_poly.pdbx_strand_id
1 'polypeptide(L)'
;VHLKPKQVDKLVEERGDEVVFFDGRNAFEAKIGKFKNAIIPDVTTSRDFIAEIESGKYDHLKDKPIVTYCTGGIRCEILTSVMKNRGFNEVYQVKGGIVRYGKDRGDAGLWEGSLYTFDARMALDFTADAKVIGECEKCAAPTKEFYNCATPTCHQLVLLCGTCSLEDRNRTCIHTPAQHDFEMSQ
;
A
#
# COMPACT_ATOMS: atom_id res chain seq x y z
N VAL A 1 5.13 -12.99 13.44
CA VAL A 1 6.59 -13.33 13.40
C VAL A 1 7.25 -12.39 12.39
N HIS A 2 8.47 -11.93 12.62
CA HIS A 2 9.13 -10.97 11.71
C HIS A 2 10.00 -11.72 10.70
N LEU A 3 9.65 -11.65 9.42
CA LEU A 3 10.43 -12.24 8.34
C LEU A 3 11.40 -11.20 7.77
N LYS A 4 12.69 -11.52 7.74
CA LYS A 4 13.67 -10.76 6.96
C LYS A 4 13.33 -10.88 5.46
N PRO A 5 13.77 -9.95 4.60
CA PRO A 5 13.46 -9.99 3.17
C PRO A 5 13.70 -11.34 2.49
N LYS A 6 14.88 -11.94 2.68
CA LYS A 6 15.19 -13.30 2.17
C LYS A 6 14.27 -14.41 2.69
N GLN A 7 13.71 -14.27 3.90
CA GLN A 7 12.77 -15.23 4.45
C GLN A 7 11.37 -15.07 3.86
N VAL A 8 11.00 -13.85 3.43
CA VAL A 8 9.77 -13.61 2.67
C VAL A 8 9.85 -14.32 1.33
N ASP A 9 10.96 -14.12 0.59
CA ASP A 9 11.17 -14.77 -0.70
C ASP A 9 11.16 -16.29 -0.57
N LYS A 10 11.87 -16.83 0.44
CA LYS A 10 11.88 -18.26 0.72
C LYS A 10 10.47 -18.81 1.02
N LEU A 11 9.67 -18.09 1.80
CA LEU A 11 8.29 -18.51 2.08
C LEU A 11 7.46 -18.61 0.80
N VAL A 12 7.60 -17.64 -0.10
CA VAL A 12 6.90 -17.64 -1.40
C VAL A 12 7.45 -18.72 -2.34
N GLU A 13 8.76 -18.99 -2.32
CA GLU A 13 9.35 -20.10 -3.07
C GLU A 13 8.80 -21.47 -2.62
N GLU A 14 8.61 -21.65 -1.31
CA GLU A 14 8.12 -22.91 -0.73
C GLU A 14 6.60 -23.10 -0.85
N ARG A 15 5.81 -22.02 -0.75
CA ARG A 15 4.34 -22.08 -0.65
C ARG A 15 3.61 -21.52 -1.87
N GLY A 16 4.30 -20.83 -2.77
CA GLY A 16 3.75 -20.26 -4.00
C GLY A 16 2.58 -19.29 -3.74
N ASP A 17 1.52 -19.45 -4.53
CA ASP A 17 0.32 -18.59 -4.51
C ASP A 17 -0.56 -18.77 -3.25
N GLU A 18 -0.21 -19.68 -2.34
CA GLU A 18 -0.86 -19.74 -1.02
C GLU A 18 -0.52 -18.52 -0.16
N VAL A 19 0.65 -17.91 -0.37
CA VAL A 19 1.11 -16.75 0.40
C VAL A 19 0.33 -15.51 0.01
N VAL A 20 -0.34 -14.93 0.99
CA VAL A 20 -1.13 -13.71 0.78
C VAL A 20 -0.38 -12.54 1.38
N PHE A 21 -0.02 -11.59 0.52
CA PHE A 21 0.46 -10.30 0.94
C PHE A 21 -0.71 -9.39 1.33
N PHE A 22 -0.61 -8.73 2.48
CA PHE A 22 -1.65 -7.84 2.98
C PHE A 22 -1.06 -6.45 3.23
N ASP A 23 -1.50 -5.47 2.45
CA ASP A 23 -0.98 -4.10 2.51
C ASP A 23 -1.58 -3.36 3.70
N GLY A 24 -0.73 -3.00 4.65
CA GLY A 24 -1.09 -2.22 5.82
C GLY A 24 -0.97 -0.71 5.61
N ARG A 25 -0.79 -0.22 4.37
CA ARG A 25 -0.72 1.21 3.99
C ARG A 25 -2.07 1.76 3.55
N ASN A 26 -2.10 3.03 3.14
CA ASN A 26 -3.28 3.60 2.49
C ASN A 26 -3.35 3.16 1.03
N ALA A 27 -4.56 2.98 0.50
CA ALA A 27 -4.79 2.46 -0.86
C ALA A 27 -4.07 3.26 -1.97
N PHE A 28 -3.93 4.58 -1.82
CA PHE A 28 -3.21 5.38 -2.81
C PHE A 28 -1.72 5.00 -2.91
N GLU A 29 -1.09 4.61 -1.81
CA GLU A 29 0.33 4.22 -1.79
C GLU A 29 0.56 2.93 -2.61
N ALA A 30 -0.47 2.07 -2.69
CA ALA A 30 -0.45 0.82 -3.46
C ALA A 30 -0.67 1.01 -4.96
N LYS A 31 -1.15 2.19 -5.40
CA LYS A 31 -1.35 2.49 -6.83
C LYS A 31 -0.04 2.48 -7.61
N ILE A 32 1.05 2.91 -6.98
CA ILE A 32 2.35 3.04 -7.66
C ILE A 32 3.35 1.96 -7.29
N GLY A 33 3.11 1.21 -6.22
CA GLY A 33 3.94 0.06 -5.86
C GLY A 33 3.32 -0.81 -4.79
N LYS A 34 3.46 -2.13 -4.93
CA LYS A 34 2.91 -3.14 -4.01
C LYS A 34 3.63 -4.47 -4.20
N PHE A 35 3.48 -5.38 -3.22
CA PHE A 35 3.84 -6.77 -3.47
C PHE A 35 2.86 -7.37 -4.50
N LYS A 36 3.37 -8.26 -5.37
CA LYS A 36 2.55 -8.91 -6.38
C LYS A 36 1.35 -9.62 -5.73
N ASN A 37 0.17 -9.45 -6.32
CA ASN A 37 -1.11 -10.01 -5.85
C ASN A 37 -1.52 -9.61 -4.41
N ALA A 38 -0.93 -8.55 -3.85
CA ALA A 38 -1.30 -8.10 -2.50
C ALA A 38 -2.77 -7.67 -2.42
N ILE A 39 -3.40 -8.03 -1.30
CA ILE A 39 -4.68 -7.48 -0.88
C ILE A 39 -4.45 -6.05 -0.44
N ILE A 40 -5.18 -5.12 -1.05
CA ILE A 40 -5.19 -3.70 -0.71
C ILE A 40 -6.54 -3.41 -0.02
N PRO A 41 -6.56 -3.26 1.32
CA PRO A 41 -7.80 -3.02 2.05
C PRO A 41 -8.25 -1.57 1.87
N ASP A 42 -9.57 -1.33 1.92
CA ASP A 42 -10.16 -0.01 1.64
C ASP A 42 -10.31 0.79 2.94
N VAL A 43 -9.18 1.21 3.49
CA VAL A 43 -9.05 1.77 4.84
C VAL A 43 -8.00 2.88 4.88
N THR A 44 -8.22 3.88 5.74
CA THR A 44 -7.34 5.04 5.87
C THR A 44 -6.72 5.14 7.26
N THR A 45 -7.42 4.68 8.30
CA THR A 45 -6.94 4.73 9.69
C THR A 45 -6.76 3.33 10.29
N SER A 46 -5.96 3.24 11.36
CA SER A 46 -5.81 1.99 12.12
C SER A 46 -7.13 1.46 12.69
N ARG A 47 -8.11 2.33 12.97
CA ARG A 47 -9.43 1.92 13.46
C ARG A 47 -10.24 1.26 12.34
N ASP A 48 -10.16 1.79 11.13
CA ASP A 48 -10.82 1.21 9.96
C ASP A 48 -10.24 -0.18 9.65
N PHE A 49 -8.92 -0.36 9.78
CA PHE A 49 -8.29 -1.69 9.67
C PHE A 49 -8.88 -2.68 10.67
N ILE A 50 -9.04 -2.28 11.94
CA ILE A 50 -9.61 -3.16 12.98
C ILE A 50 -11.03 -3.56 12.58
N ALA A 51 -11.88 -2.57 12.27
CA ALA A 51 -13.27 -2.81 11.88
C ALA A 51 -13.36 -3.72 10.64
N GLU A 52 -12.49 -3.52 9.64
CA GLU A 52 -12.52 -4.29 8.40
C GLU A 52 -12.07 -5.75 8.62
N ILE A 53 -11.03 -5.99 9.42
CA ILE A 53 -10.61 -7.36 9.79
C ILE A 53 -11.69 -8.05 10.63
N GLU A 54 -12.30 -7.34 11.58
CA GLU A 54 -13.32 -7.90 12.47
C GLU A 54 -14.62 -8.23 11.74
N SER A 55 -14.96 -7.49 10.67
CA SER A 55 -16.16 -7.68 9.85
C SER A 55 -16.35 -9.09 9.28
N GLY A 56 -15.27 -9.88 9.21
CA GLY A 56 -15.28 -11.22 8.62
C GLY A 56 -15.05 -11.25 7.12
N LYS A 57 -14.86 -10.10 6.46
CA LYS A 57 -14.53 -9.97 5.03
C LYS A 57 -13.39 -10.90 4.59
N TYR A 58 -12.42 -11.13 5.48
CA TYR A 58 -11.20 -11.90 5.23
C TYR A 58 -11.18 -13.29 5.91
N ASP A 59 -12.31 -13.78 6.44
CA ASP A 59 -12.33 -15.05 7.20
C ASP A 59 -11.92 -16.27 6.36
N HIS A 60 -12.14 -16.23 5.05
CA HIS A 60 -11.71 -17.25 4.09
C HIS A 60 -10.17 -17.38 3.94
N LEU A 61 -9.40 -16.49 4.58
CA LEU A 61 -7.94 -16.48 4.55
C LEU A 61 -7.32 -16.97 5.87
N LYS A 62 -8.11 -17.37 6.88
CA LYS A 62 -7.60 -17.71 8.22
C LYS A 62 -6.59 -18.85 8.25
N ASP A 63 -6.68 -19.77 7.29
CA ASP A 63 -5.79 -20.93 7.16
C ASP A 63 -4.64 -20.69 6.17
N LYS A 64 -4.52 -19.49 5.59
CA LYS A 64 -3.44 -19.16 4.65
C LYS A 64 -2.28 -18.46 5.36
N PRO A 65 -1.03 -18.63 4.86
CA PRO A 65 0.10 -17.82 5.29
C PRO A 65 -0.09 -16.36 4.85
N ILE A 66 -0.29 -15.47 5.81
CA ILE A 66 -0.43 -14.03 5.58
C ILE A 66 0.89 -13.33 5.88
N VAL A 67 1.37 -12.52 4.94
CA VAL A 67 2.52 -11.61 5.14
C VAL A 67 2.02 -10.18 5.10
N THR A 68 1.92 -9.55 6.26
CA THR A 68 1.57 -8.13 6.36
C THR A 68 2.81 -7.26 6.08
N TYR A 69 2.60 -6.11 5.46
CA TYR A 69 3.67 -5.16 5.20
C TYR A 69 3.16 -3.72 5.17
N CYS A 70 4.04 -2.79 5.50
CA CYS A 70 3.84 -1.37 5.30
C CYS A 70 5.19 -0.72 5.03
N THR A 71 5.25 0.61 4.88
CA THR A 71 6.48 1.31 4.49
C THR A 71 7.67 1.00 5.39
N GLY A 72 7.50 1.13 6.72
CA GLY A 72 8.58 0.92 7.71
C GLY A 72 8.33 -0.19 8.75
N GLY A 73 7.18 -0.85 8.70
CA GLY A 73 6.81 -1.96 9.62
C GLY A 73 5.92 -1.56 10.82
N ILE A 74 5.88 -0.28 11.23
CA ILE A 74 5.17 0.14 12.46
C ILE A 74 3.66 -0.18 12.42
N ARG A 75 2.96 0.18 11.32
CA ARG A 75 1.52 -0.12 11.19
C ARG A 75 1.22 -1.62 11.20
N CYS A 76 2.19 -2.46 10.80
CA CYS A 76 2.02 -3.91 10.77
C CYS A 76 2.04 -4.55 12.16
N GLU A 77 2.63 -3.91 13.17
CA GLU A 77 2.60 -4.41 14.55
C GLU A 77 1.15 -4.52 15.04
N ILE A 78 0.35 -3.48 14.74
CA ILE A 78 -1.08 -3.44 15.09
C ILE A 78 -1.86 -4.43 14.21
N LEU A 79 -1.71 -4.33 12.89
CA LEU A 79 -2.45 -5.18 11.94
C LEU A 79 -2.22 -6.68 12.21
N THR A 80 -0.97 -7.09 12.39
CA THR A 80 -0.61 -8.49 12.67
C THR A 80 -1.23 -8.97 13.97
N SER A 81 -1.23 -8.14 15.01
CA SER A 81 -1.86 -8.46 16.30
C SER A 81 -3.37 -8.64 16.15
N VAL A 82 -4.04 -7.72 15.44
CA VAL A 82 -5.49 -7.77 15.20
C VAL A 82 -5.88 -9.02 14.42
N MET A 83 -5.17 -9.35 13.33
CA MET A 83 -5.46 -10.56 12.55
C MET A 83 -5.29 -11.83 13.39
N LYS A 84 -4.23 -11.93 14.20
CA LYS A 84 -4.03 -13.08 15.09
C LYS A 84 -5.17 -13.21 16.10
N ASN A 85 -5.59 -12.11 16.72
CA ASN A 85 -6.70 -12.12 17.68
C ASN A 85 -8.03 -12.51 17.02
N ARG A 86 -8.22 -12.21 15.73
CA ARG A 86 -9.39 -12.61 14.94
C ARG A 86 -9.39 -14.09 14.53
N GLY A 87 -8.28 -14.80 14.75
CA GLY A 87 -8.14 -16.24 14.50
C GLY A 87 -7.47 -16.59 13.18
N PHE A 88 -6.59 -15.72 12.65
CA PHE A 88 -5.71 -16.08 11.54
C PHE A 88 -4.52 -16.88 12.07
N ASN A 89 -4.32 -18.07 11.52
CA ASN A 89 -3.43 -19.09 12.09
C ASN A 89 -1.95 -18.80 11.81
N GLU A 90 -1.63 -18.31 10.61
CA GLU A 90 -0.25 -18.14 10.14
C GLU A 90 -0.02 -16.70 9.67
N VAL A 91 0.31 -15.78 10.61
CA VAL A 91 0.53 -14.35 10.31
C VAL A 91 1.97 -13.91 10.57
N TYR A 92 2.61 -13.43 9.51
CA TYR A 92 3.93 -12.85 9.45
C TYR A 92 3.88 -11.35 9.15
N GLN A 93 4.97 -10.65 9.41
CA GLN A 93 5.19 -9.32 8.88
C GLN A 93 6.61 -9.13 8.35
N VAL A 94 6.75 -8.27 7.34
CA VAL A 94 8.06 -7.94 6.76
C VAL A 94 8.87 -7.09 7.73
N LYS A 95 10.02 -7.63 8.19
CA LYS A 95 10.90 -6.95 9.14
C LYS A 95 11.48 -5.67 8.54
N GLY A 96 11.10 -4.53 9.10
CA GLY A 96 11.51 -3.20 8.63
C GLY A 96 10.75 -2.70 7.40
N GLY A 97 9.64 -3.36 7.04
CA GLY A 97 8.74 -2.94 5.98
C GLY A 97 9.34 -2.97 4.57
N ILE A 98 8.64 -2.31 3.65
CA ILE A 98 9.00 -2.21 2.22
C ILE A 98 10.38 -1.58 2.06
N VAL A 99 10.71 -0.55 2.84
CA VAL A 99 12.02 0.13 2.77
C VAL A 99 13.16 -0.87 2.97
N ARG A 100 13.04 -1.78 3.95
CA ARG A 100 14.07 -2.79 4.19
C ARG A 100 14.07 -3.87 3.11
N TYR A 101 12.89 -4.28 2.64
CA TYR A 101 12.76 -5.28 1.59
C TYR A 101 13.39 -4.82 0.27
N GLY A 102 12.97 -3.66 -0.23
CA GLY A 102 13.46 -3.12 -1.50
C GLY A 102 14.94 -2.76 -1.47
N LYS A 103 15.50 -2.34 -0.32
CA LYS A 103 16.96 -2.16 -0.19
C LYS A 103 17.75 -3.47 -0.31
N ASP A 104 17.18 -4.60 0.07
CA ASP A 104 17.85 -5.92 0.06
C ASP A 104 17.65 -6.66 -1.26
N ARG A 105 16.46 -6.51 -1.88
CA ARG A 105 16.04 -7.29 -3.06
C ARG A 105 15.83 -6.46 -4.32
N GLY A 106 15.76 -5.14 -4.23
CA GLY A 106 15.45 -4.26 -5.36
C GLY A 106 14.11 -4.59 -6.01
N ASP A 107 14.04 -4.38 -7.32
CA ASP A 107 12.88 -4.67 -8.17
C ASP A 107 12.93 -6.07 -8.81
N ALA A 108 14.01 -6.83 -8.56
CA ALA A 108 14.12 -8.24 -8.94
C ALA A 108 13.40 -9.19 -7.96
N GLY A 109 12.93 -8.65 -6.82
CA GLY A 109 12.17 -9.39 -5.82
C GLY A 109 10.66 -9.46 -6.12
N LEU A 110 9.88 -9.67 -5.06
CA LEU A 110 8.41 -9.78 -5.11
C LEU A 110 7.68 -8.42 -5.12
N TRP A 111 8.43 -7.34 -4.90
CA TRP A 111 7.92 -5.98 -4.93
C TRP A 111 7.84 -5.49 -6.38
N GLU A 112 6.71 -4.89 -6.75
CA GLU A 112 6.52 -4.27 -8.05
C GLU A 112 6.23 -2.78 -7.86
N GLY A 113 6.89 -1.94 -8.67
CA GLY A 113 6.62 -0.50 -8.69
C GLY A 113 7.49 0.33 -7.77
N SER A 114 7.05 1.55 -7.55
CA SER A 114 7.74 2.57 -6.76
C SER A 114 7.18 2.62 -5.34
N LEU A 115 8.05 2.83 -4.35
CA LEU A 115 7.62 3.11 -2.98
C LEU A 115 7.14 4.56 -2.87
N TYR A 116 5.91 4.77 -2.42
CA TYR A 116 5.44 6.11 -2.05
C TYR A 116 6.24 6.67 -0.84
N THR A 117 6.68 7.92 -0.93
CA THR A 117 7.36 8.63 0.17
C THR A 117 6.56 9.85 0.63
N PHE A 118 6.56 10.10 1.94
CA PHE A 118 5.85 11.24 2.55
C PHE A 118 6.68 12.54 2.52
N ASP A 119 7.60 12.66 1.57
CA ASP A 119 8.40 13.86 1.35
C ASP A 119 8.22 14.36 -0.09
N ALA A 120 8.90 15.45 -0.44
CA ALA A 120 8.76 16.11 -1.74
C ALA A 120 9.04 15.20 -2.96
N ARG A 121 9.64 14.02 -2.77
CA ARG A 121 9.88 13.07 -3.85
C ARG A 121 8.61 12.35 -4.27
N MET A 122 7.69 12.10 -3.32
CA MET A 122 6.44 11.32 -3.45
C MET A 122 6.58 9.87 -3.94
N ALA A 123 7.62 9.53 -4.69
CA ALA A 123 7.93 8.19 -5.15
C ALA A 123 9.44 7.93 -5.11
N LEU A 124 9.81 6.71 -4.76
CA LEU A 124 11.18 6.20 -4.75
C LEU A 124 11.22 4.86 -5.47
N ASP A 125 12.07 4.75 -6.49
CA ASP A 125 12.43 3.46 -7.07
C ASP A 125 13.61 2.86 -6.31
N PHE A 126 13.61 1.54 -6.13
CA PHE A 126 14.75 0.85 -5.51
C PHE A 126 15.90 0.63 -6.49
N THR A 127 15.57 0.41 -7.77
CA THR A 127 16.53 0.26 -8.87
C THR A 127 16.07 1.01 -10.11
N ALA A 128 16.93 1.13 -11.12
CA ALA A 128 16.57 1.75 -12.40
C ALA A 128 15.54 0.93 -13.21
N ASP A 129 15.35 -0.35 -12.87
CA ASP A 129 14.47 -1.28 -13.58
C ASP A 129 13.05 -1.34 -12.98
N ALA A 130 12.72 -0.43 -12.06
CA ALA A 130 11.40 -0.37 -11.43
C ALA A 130 10.28 -0.20 -12.47
N LYS A 131 9.34 -1.14 -12.48
CA LYS A 131 8.17 -1.10 -13.36
C LYS A 131 7.28 0.09 -13.00
N VAL A 132 6.66 0.74 -13.99
CA VAL A 132 5.60 1.72 -13.72
C VAL A 132 4.27 0.99 -13.74
N ILE A 133 3.73 0.68 -12.55
CA ILE A 133 2.46 -0.04 -12.40
C ILE A 133 1.26 0.87 -12.18
N GLY A 134 1.50 2.16 -11.90
CA GLY A 134 0.44 3.13 -11.69
C GLY A 134 -0.15 3.59 -13.01
N GLU A 135 -1.43 3.92 -12.97
CA GLU A 135 -2.21 4.35 -14.13
C GLU A 135 -2.77 5.75 -13.87
N CYS A 136 -2.62 6.64 -14.86
CA CYS A 136 -3.16 7.98 -14.80
C CYS A 136 -4.68 7.92 -14.63
N GLU A 137 -5.21 8.60 -13.62
CA GLU A 137 -6.65 8.59 -13.30
C GLU A 137 -7.53 9.24 -14.37
N LYS A 138 -6.94 9.87 -15.40
CA LYS A 138 -7.67 10.52 -16.50
C LYS A 138 -7.57 9.80 -17.83
N CYS A 139 -6.43 9.18 -18.13
CA CYS A 139 -6.18 8.58 -19.45
C CYS A 139 -5.59 7.16 -19.39
N ALA A 140 -5.42 6.59 -18.19
CA ALA A 140 -4.80 5.29 -17.93
C ALA A 140 -3.34 5.14 -18.42
N ALA A 141 -2.69 6.21 -18.90
CA ALA A 141 -1.28 6.17 -19.24
C ALA A 141 -0.41 5.81 -18.02
N PRO A 142 0.67 5.01 -18.18
CA PRO A 142 1.54 4.64 -17.07
C PRO A 142 2.13 5.88 -16.38
N THR A 143 2.03 5.93 -15.06
CA THR A 143 2.62 7.00 -14.25
C THR A 143 2.82 6.54 -12.81
N LYS A 144 3.72 7.22 -12.11
CA LYS A 144 3.91 7.12 -10.66
C LYS A 144 3.82 8.47 -9.96
N GLU A 145 3.45 9.50 -10.71
CA GLU A 145 3.50 10.88 -10.25
C GLU A 145 2.20 11.30 -9.57
N PHE A 146 2.32 11.65 -8.30
CA PHE A 146 1.23 12.24 -7.54
C PHE A 146 1.26 13.76 -7.64
N TYR A 147 0.07 14.35 -7.64
CA TYR A 147 -0.12 15.79 -7.58
C TYR A 147 -1.15 16.08 -6.50
N ASN A 148 -0.98 17.21 -5.80
CA ASN A 148 -2.02 17.69 -4.89
C ASN A 148 -3.28 18.07 -5.67
N CYS A 149 -4.43 17.83 -5.06
CA CYS A 149 -5.68 18.34 -5.59
C CYS A 149 -5.63 19.86 -5.77
N ALA A 150 -6.16 20.36 -6.88
CA ALA A 150 -6.24 21.80 -7.15
C ALA A 150 -7.22 22.55 -6.23
N THR A 151 -8.14 21.85 -5.56
CA THR A 151 -9.07 22.45 -4.60
C THR A 151 -8.30 22.85 -3.33
N PRO A 152 -8.27 24.14 -2.93
CA PRO A 152 -7.39 24.61 -1.86
C PRO A 152 -7.59 23.95 -0.49
N THR A 153 -8.81 23.51 -0.19
CA THR A 153 -9.14 22.83 1.07
C THR A 153 -8.89 21.32 1.02
N CYS A 154 -8.60 20.77 -0.16
CA CYS A 154 -8.45 19.35 -0.37
C CYS A 154 -6.97 18.94 -0.30
N HIS A 155 -6.67 17.99 0.58
CA HIS A 155 -5.33 17.44 0.77
C HIS A 155 -5.17 16.06 0.12
N GLN A 156 -6.07 15.70 -0.80
CA GLN A 156 -5.99 14.43 -1.53
C GLN A 156 -4.99 14.51 -2.67
N LEU A 157 -4.42 13.36 -2.99
CA LEU A 157 -3.49 13.18 -4.11
C LEU A 157 -4.22 12.60 -5.31
N VAL A 158 -3.86 13.08 -6.49
CA VAL A 158 -4.29 12.52 -7.78
C VAL A 158 -3.08 11.95 -8.52
N LEU A 159 -3.22 10.74 -9.05
CA LEU A 159 -2.19 10.08 -9.84
C LEU A 159 -2.36 10.46 -11.32
N LEU A 160 -1.45 11.28 -11.87
CA LEU A 160 -1.56 11.81 -13.23
C LEU A 160 -0.26 11.57 -14.01
N CYS A 161 -0.37 11.38 -15.33
CA CYS A 161 0.81 11.46 -16.20
C CYS A 161 1.20 12.92 -16.44
N GLY A 162 2.45 13.14 -16.85
CA GLY A 162 2.99 14.49 -17.08
C GLY A 162 2.20 15.32 -18.11
N THR A 163 1.47 14.71 -19.04
CA THR A 163 0.60 15.44 -19.97
C THR A 163 -0.71 15.88 -19.30
N CYS A 164 -1.37 14.98 -18.55
CA CYS A 164 -2.64 15.29 -17.90
C CYS A 164 -2.50 16.29 -16.76
N SER A 165 -1.35 16.33 -16.08
CA SER A 165 -1.10 17.25 -14.96
C SER A 165 -0.99 18.72 -15.37
N LEU A 166 -0.79 19.01 -16.66
CA LEU A 166 -0.73 20.37 -17.21
C LEU A 166 -2.10 21.05 -17.26
N GLU A 167 -3.20 20.29 -17.18
CA GLU A 167 -4.55 20.85 -17.17
C GLU A 167 -5.11 20.90 -15.74
N ASP A 168 -5.44 22.09 -15.24
CA ASP A 168 -5.97 22.27 -13.87
C ASP A 168 -7.22 21.45 -13.58
N ARG A 169 -8.11 21.32 -14.57
CA ARG A 169 -9.32 20.49 -14.45
C ARG A 169 -9.03 19.02 -14.14
N ASN A 170 -7.87 18.52 -14.53
CA ASN A 170 -7.47 17.14 -14.28
C ASN A 170 -6.89 16.96 -12.87
N ARG A 171 -6.45 18.06 -12.24
CA ARG A 171 -5.93 18.07 -10.87
C ARG A 171 -7.04 18.13 -9.82
N THR A 172 -8.30 18.16 -10.21
CA THR A 172 -9.42 17.98 -9.27
C THR A 172 -9.75 16.49 -9.10
N CYS A 173 -9.65 16.01 -7.86
CA CYS A 173 -10.05 14.66 -7.47
C CYS A 173 -11.56 14.48 -7.50
N ILE A 174 -12.02 13.23 -7.63
CA ILE A 174 -13.45 12.86 -7.75
C ILE A 174 -14.04 12.28 -6.46
N HIS A 175 -13.34 12.35 -5.33
CA HIS A 175 -13.84 11.78 -4.08
C HIS A 175 -15.10 12.51 -3.60
N THR A 176 -16.02 11.76 -2.99
CA THR A 176 -17.16 12.36 -2.30
C THR A 176 -16.64 13.19 -1.12
N PRO A 177 -17.10 14.44 -0.91
CA PRO A 177 -16.69 15.24 0.24
C PRO A 177 -17.36 14.70 1.51
N ALA A 178 -16.83 13.61 2.06
CA ALA A 178 -17.32 13.03 3.33
C ALA A 178 -16.29 13.11 4.46
N GLN A 179 -15.14 13.77 4.27
CA GLN A 179 -14.05 13.77 5.26
C GLN A 179 -13.45 15.15 5.55
N HIS A 180 -14.16 16.25 5.25
CA HIS A 180 -13.69 17.60 5.60
C HIS A 180 -14.15 18.10 6.98
N ASP A 181 -15.06 17.40 7.66
CA ASP A 181 -15.70 17.93 8.88
C ASP A 181 -15.05 17.52 10.21
N PHE A 182 -13.90 16.83 10.22
CA PHE A 182 -13.29 16.34 11.49
C PHE A 182 -12.03 17.06 11.98
N GLU A 183 -11.47 18.03 11.25
CA GLU A 183 -10.29 18.79 11.69
C GLU A 183 -10.57 20.25 12.09
N MET A 184 -11.84 20.67 12.16
CA MET A 184 -12.22 22.00 12.66
C MET A 184 -12.94 21.97 14.03
N SER A 185 -12.77 20.92 14.81
CA SER A 185 -13.28 20.85 16.19
C SER A 185 -12.28 20.22 17.16
N GLN A 186 -11.11 20.85 17.33
CA GLN A 186 -10.33 20.82 18.58
C GLN A 186 -9.63 22.16 18.79
#